data_AF-A0A3D1IK91-F1
#
_entry.id   AF-A0A3D1IK91-F1
#
_cell.length_a   1.000
_cell.length_b   1.000
_cell.length_c   1.000
_cell.angle_alpha   90.00
_cell.angle_beta   90.00
_cell.angle_gamma   90.00
#
_symmetry.space_group_name_H-M   'P 1'
#
loop_
_entity.id
_entity.type
_entity.pdbx_description
1 polymer ?
#
loop_
_entity_poly.entity_id
_entity_poly.type
_entity_poly.pdbx_seq_one_letter_code
_entity_poly.pdbx_strand_id
1 'polypeptide(L)'
;FNFNWHNSYVFTDEAAPLLPKGTLIKVTAWHDNTAANRSNPDPNVWVGYGDRTVDEMAHAWVNVTYFEEDEYESELAKREAAESETQGGGQ
;
A
#
# COMPACT_ATOMS: atom_id res chain seq x y z
N PHE A 1 12.74 11.01 -16.48
CA PHE A 1 12.07 11.51 -15.27
C PHE A 1 11.05 10.45 -14.86
N ASN A 2 11.26 9.80 -13.72
CA ASN A 2 10.35 8.79 -13.17
C ASN A 2 9.88 9.31 -11.81
N PHE A 3 8.62 9.73 -11.71
CA PHE A 3 8.09 10.48 -10.58
C PHE A 3 6.95 9.70 -9.90
N ASN A 4 7.34 8.66 -9.17
CA ASN A 4 6.41 7.69 -8.58
C ASN A 4 6.05 7.99 -7.12
N TRP A 5 6.53 9.09 -6.54
CA TRP A 5 6.61 9.28 -5.08
C TRP A 5 5.84 10.50 -4.56
N HIS A 6 4.66 10.79 -5.09
CA HIS A 6 3.71 11.70 -4.43
C HIS A 6 2.29 11.53 -4.98
N ASN A 7 1.94 10.30 -5.37
CA ASN A 7 0.62 9.97 -5.88
C ASN A 7 -0.11 9.09 -4.88
N SER A 8 -1.36 9.44 -4.61
CA SER A 8 -2.27 8.55 -3.89
C SER A 8 -2.83 7.54 -4.87
N TYR A 9 -2.56 6.27 -4.62
CA TYR A 9 -3.22 5.17 -5.32
C TYR A 9 -4.44 4.78 -4.50
N VAL A 10 -5.62 5.07 -5.05
CA VAL A 10 -6.90 4.80 -4.40
C VAL A 10 -7.49 3.53 -5.02
N PHE A 11 -7.84 2.56 -4.18
CA PHE A 11 -8.55 1.36 -4.63
C PHE A 11 -9.94 1.74 -5.14
N THR A 12 -10.48 0.97 -6.10
CA THR A 12 -11.92 0.98 -6.34
C THR A 12 -12.65 0.33 -5.17
N ASP A 13 -13.94 0.60 -5.03
CA ASP A 13 -14.74 0.12 -3.90
C ASP A 13 -14.70 -1.42 -3.77
N GLU A 14 -14.65 -2.12 -4.91
CA GLU A 14 -14.62 -3.58 -4.97
C GLU A 14 -13.22 -4.16 -4.73
N ALA A 15 -12.16 -3.40 -5.04
CA ALA A 15 -10.77 -3.85 -4.90
C ALA A 15 -10.15 -3.48 -3.54
N ALA A 16 -10.73 -2.50 -2.83
CA ALA A 16 -10.24 -2.10 -1.50
C ALA A 16 -10.42 -3.25 -0.52
N PRO A 17 -9.39 -3.73 0.20
CA PRO A 17 -9.55 -4.88 1.11
C PRO A 17 -10.45 -4.55 2.31
N LEU A 18 -11.32 -5.51 2.70
CA LEU A 18 -11.97 -5.49 4.01
C LEU A 18 -10.96 -5.97 5.06
N LEU A 19 -10.83 -5.20 6.14
CA LEU A 19 -9.82 -5.44 7.17
C LEU A 19 -10.52 -5.85 8.48
N PRO A 20 -10.69 -7.15 8.76
CA PRO A 20 -11.33 -7.60 9.99
C PRO A 20 -10.53 -7.20 11.23
N LYS A 21 -11.20 -7.18 12.38
CA LYS A 21 -10.58 -6.91 13.67
C LYS A 21 -9.34 -7.78 13.88
N GLY A 22 -8.24 -7.15 14.28
CA GLY A 22 -6.95 -7.82 14.51
C GLY A 22 -6.03 -7.84 13.28
N THR A 23 -6.43 -7.24 12.16
CA THR A 23 -5.56 -7.06 10.99
C THR A 23 -4.30 -6.25 11.35
N LEU A 24 -3.13 -6.73 10.92
CA LEU A 24 -1.85 -6.05 11.04
C LEU A 24 -1.39 -5.55 9.67
N ILE A 25 -1.18 -4.24 9.54
CA ILE A 25 -0.54 -3.66 8.35
C ILE A 25 0.97 -3.61 8.59
N LYS A 26 1.72 -4.41 7.82
CA LYS A 26 3.18 -4.40 7.82
C LYS A 26 3.70 -3.69 6.58
N VAL A 27 4.40 -2.58 6.78
CA VAL A 27 5.08 -1.85 5.71
C VAL A 27 6.57 -2.22 5.72
N THR A 28 7.14 -2.49 4.55
CA THR A 28 8.58 -2.74 4.39
C THR A 28 9.08 -1.88 3.24
N ALA A 29 10.07 -1.03 3.53
CA ALA A 29 10.73 -0.19 2.54
C ALA A 29 12.15 -0.73 2.28
N TRP A 30 12.58 -0.63 1.03
CA TRP A 30 13.90 -1.06 0.59
C TRP A 30 14.65 0.14 0.02
N HIS A 31 15.88 0.33 0.46
CA HIS A 31 16.79 1.35 -0.06
C HIS A 31 17.93 0.66 -0.78
N ASP A 32 18.22 1.10 -2.01
CA ASP A 32 19.31 0.56 -2.82
C ASP A 32 20.52 1.50 -2.77
N ASN A 33 21.47 1.16 -1.89
CA ASN A 33 22.75 1.86 -1.77
C ASN A 33 23.88 1.23 -2.62
N THR A 34 23.55 0.41 -3.63
CA THR A 34 24.58 -0.20 -4.48
C THR A 34 25.22 0.83 -5.42
N ALA A 35 26.48 0.61 -5.79
CA ALA A 35 27.20 1.45 -6.77
C ALA A 35 26.59 1.40 -8.19
N ALA A 36 25.69 0.45 -8.45
CA ALA A 36 24.97 0.35 -9.72
C ALA A 36 23.77 1.31 -9.81
N ASN A 37 23.27 1.80 -8.67
CA ASN A 37 22.15 2.73 -8.63
C ASN A 37 22.61 4.14 -9.07
N ARG A 38 22.34 4.50 -10.33
CA ARG A 38 22.71 5.82 -10.89
C ARG A 38 22.02 7.01 -10.19
N SER A 39 20.95 6.76 -9.45
CA SER A 39 20.25 7.77 -8.65
C SER A 39 20.90 7.99 -7.29
N ASN A 40 21.80 7.11 -6.86
CA ASN A 40 22.60 7.28 -5.66
C ASN A 40 23.92 8.02 -6.00
N PRO A 41 24.09 9.28 -5.54
CA PRO A 41 25.26 10.08 -5.91
C PRO A 41 26.57 9.57 -5.32
N ASP A 42 26.56 8.91 -4.15
CA ASP A 42 27.76 8.31 -3.55
C ASP A 42 27.41 7.13 -2.62
N PRO A 43 27.67 5.87 -3.04
CA PRO A 43 27.35 4.68 -2.24
C PRO A 43 28.26 4.49 -1.01
N ASN A 44 29.36 5.25 -0.90
CA ASN A 44 30.31 5.12 0.22
C ASN A 44 29.94 5.97 1.44
N VAL A 45 28.93 6.83 1.32
CA VAL A 45 28.48 7.69 2.40
C VAL A 45 27.38 6.99 3.17
N TRP A 46 27.46 7.08 4.51
CA TRP A 46 26.37 6.63 5.37
C TRP A 46 25.19 7.61 5.28
N VAL A 47 24.04 7.12 4.83
CA VAL A 47 22.79 7.87 4.79
C VAL A 47 21.83 7.29 5.82
N GLY A 48 21.28 8.15 6.67
CA GLY A 48 20.32 7.80 7.72
C GLY A 48 18.96 8.43 7.48
N TYR A 49 18.03 8.14 8.37
CA TYR A 49 16.72 8.81 8.38
C TYR A 49 16.85 10.27 8.85
N GLY A 50 16.14 11.19 8.19
CA GLY A 50 16.09 12.59 8.60
C GLY A 50 15.34 13.50 7.62
N ASP A 51 15.26 14.79 7.96
CA ASP A 51 14.46 15.78 7.23
C ASP A 51 15.27 16.60 6.21
N ARG A 52 16.58 16.39 6.12
CA ARG A 52 17.43 17.12 5.18
C ARG A 52 17.36 16.46 3.81
N THR A 53 17.67 17.22 2.76
CA THR A 53 17.74 16.70 1.38
C THR A 53 18.83 15.64 1.16
N VAL A 54 19.71 15.43 2.14
CA VAL A 54 20.79 14.43 2.13
C VAL A 54 20.48 13.22 3.02
N ASP A 55 19.34 13.23 3.70
CA ASP A 55 18.84 12.12 4.51
C ASP A 55 17.77 11.35 3.72
N GLU A 56 17.46 10.13 4.15
CA GLU A 56 16.42 9.28 3.55
C GLU A 56 15.14 9.26 4.37
N MET A 57 14.04 8.90 3.70
CA MET A 57 12.74 8.70 4.33
C MET A 57 12.05 7.46 3.79
N ALA A 58 11.48 6.65 4.69
CA ALA A 58 10.54 5.59 4.35
C ALA A 58 9.22 5.85 5.06
N HIS A 59 8.20 6.22 4.28
CA HIS A 59 6.89 6.58 4.81
C HIS A 59 5.79 5.96 3.95
N ALA A 60 4.73 5.47 4.59
CA ALA A 60 3.52 5.04 3.91
C ALA A 60 2.34 5.78 4.55
N TRP A 61 1.65 6.58 3.74
CA TRP A 61 0.42 7.22 4.16
C TRP A 61 -0.76 6.34 3.74
N VAL A 62 -1.48 5.80 4.72
CA VAL A 62 -2.61 4.88 4.50
C VAL A 62 -3.87 5.49 5.09
N ASN A 63 -4.89 5.68 4.25
CA ASN A 63 -6.22 6.06 4.71
C ASN A 63 -7.08 4.80 4.87
N VAL A 64 -7.85 4.76 5.95
CA VAL A 64 -8.78 3.67 6.25
C VAL A 64 -10.15 4.25 6.58
N THR A 65 -11.19 3.56 6.13
CA THR A 65 -12.58 3.83 6.53
C THR A 65 -12.96 2.80 7.58
N TYR A 66 -13.51 3.27 8.69
CA TYR A 66 -14.04 2.39 9.73
C TYR A 66 -15.50 2.08 9.44
N PHE A 67 -15.89 0.84 9.67
CA PHE A 67 -17.27 0.38 9.61
C PHE A 67 -17.73 -0.05 11.00
N GLU A 68 -19.02 0.14 11.25
CA GLU A 68 -19.70 -0.60 12.31
C GLU A 68 -19.82 -2.08 11.91
N GLU A 69 -20.11 -2.95 12.88
CA GLU A 69 -20.09 -4.41 12.65
C GLU A 69 -21.14 -4.85 11.61
N ASP A 70 -22.34 -4.27 11.64
CA ASP A 70 -23.40 -4.56 10.67
C ASP A 70 -23.06 -4.07 9.24
N GLU A 71 -22.43 -2.91 9.11
CA GLU A 71 -21.93 -2.39 7.83
C GLU A 71 -20.83 -3.29 7.25
N TYR A 72 -19.92 -3.77 8.10
CA TYR A 72 -18.84 -4.68 7.69
C TYR A 72 -19.40 -6.00 7.15
N GLU A 73 -20.34 -6.62 7.88
CA GLU A 73 -20.98 -7.88 7.47
C GLU A 73 -21.77 -7.72 6.16
N SER A 74 -22.43 -6.56 5.97
CA SER A 74 -23.13 -6.25 4.72
C SER A 74 -22.17 -6.17 3.53
N GLU A 75 -21.04 -5.46 3.68
CA GLU A 75 -20.03 -5.37 2.60
C GLU A 75 -19.33 -6.70 2.33
N LEU A 76 -19.12 -7.53 3.36
CA LEU A 76 -18.59 -8.88 3.20
C LEU A 76 -19.53 -9.74 2.35
N ALA A 77 -20.81 -9.80 2.72
CA ALA A 77 -21.81 -10.59 2.00
C ALA A 77 -21.96 -10.12 0.53
N LYS A 78 -21.94 -8.81 0.29
CA LYS A 78 -21.99 -8.23 -1.06
C LYS A 78 -20.83 -8.69 -1.93
N ARG A 79 -19.61 -8.75 -1.38
CA ARG A 79 -18.41 -9.17 -2.11
C ARG A 79 -18.39 -10.66 -2.39
N GLU A 80 -18.78 -11.48 -1.41
CA GLU A 80 -18.91 -12.93 -1.61
C GLU A 80 -19.93 -13.25 -2.72
N ALA A 81 -21.06 -12.55 -2.75
CA ALA A 81 -22.04 -12.70 -3.82
C ALA A 81 -21.45 -12.34 -5.19
N ALA A 82 -20.78 -11.19 -5.31
CA ALA A 82 -20.16 -10.76 -6.56
C ALA A 82 -19.08 -11.73 -7.06
N GLU A 83 -18.26 -12.29 -6.16
CA GLU A 83 -17.26 -13.32 -6.49
C GLU A 83 -17.91 -14.62 -6.97
N SER A 84 -19.02 -15.03 -6.34
CA SER A 84 -19.76 -16.24 -6.74
C SER A 84 -20.38 -16.10 -8.14
N GLU A 85 -20.89 -14.91 -8.49
CA GLU A 85 -21.44 -14.61 -9.82
C GLU A 85 -20.35 -14.59 -10.89
N THR A 86 -19.16 -14.07 -10.58
CA THR A 86 -18.03 -14.09 -11.53
C THR A 86 -17.47 -15.49 -11.75
N GLN A 87 -17.50 -16.36 -10.74
CA GLN A 87 -17.05 -17.76 -10.88
C GLN A 87 -18.09 -18.66 -11.57
N GLY A 88 -19.38 -18.35 -11.47
CA GLY A 88 -20.47 -19.12 -12.09
C GLY A 88 -20.68 -18.86 -13.60
N GLY A 89 -20.13 -17.76 -14.15
CA GLY A 89 -20.26 -17.39 -15.56
C GLY A 89 -19.27 -18.04 -16.53
N GLY A 90 -18.44 -18.97 -16.04
CA GLY A 90 -17.36 -19.62 -16.79
C GLY A 90 -17.67 -21.02 -17.34
N GLN A 91 -18.94 -21.32 -17.66
CA GLN A 91 -19.37 -22.56 -18.34
C GLN A 91 -20.02 -22.28 -19.69
#